data_AF-A0A5K1BPN4-F1
#
_entry.id   AF-A0A5K1BPN4-F1
#
_cell.length_a   1.000
_cell.length_b   1.000
_cell.length_c   1.000
_cell.angle_alpha   90.00
_cell.angle_beta   90.00
_cell.angle_gamma   90.00
#
_symmetry.space_group_name_H-M   'P 1'
#
loop_
_entity.id
_entity.type
_entity.pdbx_description
1 polymer ?
#
loop_
_entity_poly.entity_id
_entity_poly.type
_entity_poly.pdbx_seq_one_letter_code
_entity_poly.pdbx_strand_id
1 'polypeptide(L)' 'VLVMTPEILLRNLHHCFMRMDTIALLIFDECHHAQKRHPYAQIMKVNITNILSCLS' A
#
# COMPACT_ATOMS: atom_id res chain seq x y z
N VAL A 1 15.17 -3.25 -2.94
CA VAL A 1 13.89 -3.92 -3.29
C VAL A 1 13.36 -4.58 -2.03
N LEU A 2 12.14 -4.27 -1.63
CA LEU A 2 11.53 -4.78 -0.40
C LEU A 2 10.25 -5.53 -0.79
N VAL A 3 10.13 -6.78 -0.36
CA VAL A 3 8.97 -7.64 -0.63
C VAL A 3 8.30 -7.93 0.70
N MET A 4 7.02 -7.60 0.81
CA MET A 4 6.24 -7.86 2.02
C MET A 4 4.77 -8.07 1.70
N THR A 5 4.05 -8.69 2.62
CA THR A 5 2.60 -8.81 2.51
C THR A 5 1.92 -7.47 2.82
N PRO A 6 0.74 -7.21 2.24
CA PRO A 6 -0.06 -6.00 2.51
C PRO A 6 -0.29 -5.71 3.99
N GLU A 7 -0.51 -6.73 4.81
CA GLU A 7 -0.80 -6.53 6.23
C GLU A 7 0.43 -6.04 7.02
N ILE A 8 1.62 -6.57 6.69
CA ILE A 8 2.88 -6.12 7.30
C ILE A 8 3.14 -4.67 6.92
N LEU A 9 2.96 -4.30 5.65
CA LEU A 9 3.12 -2.92 5.20
C LEU A 9 2.18 -1.98 5.96
N LEU A 10 0.91 -2.34 6.05
CA LEU A 10 -0.11 -1.53 6.74
C LEU A 10 0.25 -1.31 8.21
N ARG A 11 0.68 -2.35 8.94
CA ARG A 11 1.10 -2.23 10.34
C ARG A 11 2.33 -1.32 10.48
N ASN A 12 3.32 -1.44 9.60
CA ASN A 12 4.51 -0.59 9.65
C ASN A 12 4.19 0.88 9.39
N LEU A 13 3.28 1.17 8.46
CA LEU A 13 2.76 2.52 8.21
C LEU A 13 1.96 3.05 9.42
N HIS A 14 1.11 2.21 10.02
CA HIS A 14 0.28 2.58 11.17
C HIS A 14 1.10 2.88 12.44
N HIS A 15 2.20 2.17 12.65
CA HIS A 15 3.11 2.38 13.79
C HIS A 15 4.24 3.38 13.48
N CYS A 16 4.20 4.07 12.33
CA CYS A 16 5.21 5.02 11.89
C CYS A 16 6.65 4.45 11.77
N PHE A 17 6.80 3.12 11.69
CA PHE A 17 8.10 2.49 11.42
C PHE A 17 8.55 2.72 9.98
N MET A 18 7.60 2.84 9.06
CA MET A 18 7.82 3.33 7.72
C MET A 18 6.83 4.44 7.43
N ARG A 19 7.24 5.40 6.60
CA ARG A 19 6.38 6.47 6.13
C ARG A 19 6.17 6.31 4.63
N MET A 20 5.00 6.71 4.14
CA MET A 20 4.66 6.51 2.72
C MET A 20 5.56 7.32 1.78
N ASP A 21 6.11 8.45 2.24
CA ASP A 21 7.01 9.30 1.47
C ASP A 21 8.42 8.70 1.26
N THR A 22 8.79 7.66 2.01
CA THR A 22 10.04 6.93 1.76
C THR A 22 9.89 5.87 0.66
N ILE A 23 8.67 5.60 0.20
CA ILE A 23 8.33 4.59 -0.80
C ILE A 23 8.09 5.30 -2.15
N ALA A 24 9.09 5.26 -3.03
CA ALA A 24 8.98 5.87 -4.37
C ALA A 24 8.10 5.07 -5.35
N LEU A 25 8.03 3.74 -5.19
CA LEU A 25 7.24 2.85 -6.03
C LEU A 25 6.66 1.73 -5.17
N LEU A 26 5.34 1.54 -5.25
CA LEU A 26 4.61 0.44 -4.63
C LEU A 26 3.92 -0.37 -5.74
N ILE A 27 4.25 -1.66 -5.82
CA ILE A 27 3.68 -2.59 -6.80
C ILE A 27 2.71 -3.50 -6.05
N PHE A 28 1.47 -3.58 -6.53
CA PHE A 28 0.46 -4.47 -5.97
C PHE A 28 0.44 -5.78 -6.74
N ASP A 29 0.79 -6.86 -6.06
CA ASP A 29 0.50 -8.20 -6.54
C ASP A 29 -1.00 -8.50 -6.29
N GLU A 30 -1.68 -9.07 -7.27
CA GLU A 30 -3.13 -9.34 -7.26
C GLU A 30 -4.02 -8.12 -6.95
N CYS A 31 -3.81 -7.02 -7.69
CA CYS A 31 -4.50 -5.74 -7.47
C CYS A 31 -6.04 -5.82 -7.51
N HIS A 32 -6.63 -6.81 -8.18
CA HIS A 32 -8.09 -6.99 -8.23
C HIS A 32 -8.70 -7.28 -6.84
N HIS A 33 -7.92 -7.78 -5.88
CA HIS A 33 -8.33 -7.96 -4.50
C HIS A 33 -8.28 -6.68 -3.66
N ALA A 34 -7.71 -5.58 -4.17
CA ALA A 34 -7.53 -4.31 -3.47
C ALA A 34 -8.82 -3.48 -3.33
N GLN A 35 -9.93 -4.14 -2.99
CA GLN A 35 -11.25 -3.52 -2.81
C GLN A 35 -11.72 -3.64 -1.36
N LYS A 36 -12.69 -2.79 -0.99
CA LYS A 36 -13.38 -2.81 0.31
C LYS A 36 -12.45 -2.66 1.52
N ARG A 37 -12.31 -3.71 2.33
CA ARG A 37 -11.55 -3.76 3.59
C ARG A 37 -10.16 -4.41 3.43
N HIS A 38 -9.76 -4.77 2.21
CA HIS A 38 -8.45 -5.37 1.97
C HIS A 38 -7.33 -4.42 2.44
N PRO A 39 -6.21 -4.91 3.00
CA PRO A 39 -5.17 -4.01 3.51
C PRO A 39 -4.58 -3.10 2.43
N TYR A 40 -4.55 -3.52 1.16
CA TYR A 40 -4.19 -2.62 0.04
C TYR A 40 -5.12 -1.39 -0.07
N ALA A 41 -6.43 -1.56 0.10
CA ALA A 41 -7.37 -0.45 0.08
C ALA A 41 -7.18 0.49 1.28
N GLN A 42 -6.73 -0.03 2.42
CA GLN A 42 -6.41 0.76 3.60
C GLN A 42 -5.09 1.53 3.40
N ILE A 43 -4.07 0.88 2.85
CA ILE A 43 -2.78 1.50 2.50
C ILE A 43 -2.98 2.66 1.50
N MET A 44 -3.81 2.48 0.47
CA MET A 44 -4.13 3.55 -0.49
C MET A 44 -4.82 4.77 0.15
N LYS A 45 -5.60 4.56 1.22
CA LYS A 45 -6.22 5.67 1.97
C LYS A 45 -5.22 6.46 2.82
N VAL A 46 -4.04 5.91 3.12
CA VAL A 46 -3.01 6.55 3.96
C VAL A 46 -2.20 7.60 3.16
N ASN A 47 -2.83 8.30 2.21
CA ASN A 47 -2.23 9.26 1.27
C ASN A 47 -1.20 8.64 0.30
N ILE A 48 -1.69 7.87 -0.68
CA ILE A 48 -0.92 7.53 -1.88
C ILE A 48 -1.39 8.42 -3.04
N THR A 49 -0.98 9.69 -3.02
CA THR A 49 -1.39 10.68 -4.03
C THR A 49 -0.79 10.41 -5.43
N ASN A 50 0.17 9.48 -5.56
CA ASN A 50 0.97 9.28 -6.78
C ASN A 50 0.93 7.87 -7.41
N ILE A 51 0.11 6.92 -6.94
CA ILE A 51 0.12 5.54 -7.50
C ILE A 51 -1.31 5.11 -7.86
N LEU A 52 -1.89 5.80 -8.84
CA LEU A 52 -3.21 5.52 -9.42
C LEU A 52 -3.15 4.62 -10.67
N SER A 53 -2.05 3.89 -10.89
CA SER A 53 -1.83 3.13 -12.13
C SER A 53 -2.50 1.74 -12.16
N CYS A 54 -3.17 1.30 -11.10
CA CYS A 54 -3.67 -0.08 -11.00
C CYS A 54 -5.19 -0.21 -10.76
N LEU A 55 -5.95 0.89 -10.83
CA LEU A 55 -7.42 0.88 -10.71
C LEU A 55 -8.14 0.79 -12.08
N SER A 56 -7.43 0.36 -13.13
CA SER A 56 -8.00 0.04 -14.44
C SER A 56 -8.61 -1.36 -14.47
#